data_AF-A0A3S9MN71-F1
#
_entry.id   AF-A0A3S9MN71-F1
#
_cell.length_a   1.000
_cell.length_b   1.000
_cell.length_c   1.000
_cell.angle_alpha   90.00
_cell.angle_beta   90.00
_cell.angle_gamma   90.00
#
_symmetry.space_group_name_H-M   'P 1'
#
loop_
_entity.id
_entity.type
_entity.pdbx_description
1 polymer ?
#
loop_
_entity_poly.entity_id
_entity_poly.type
_entity_poly.pdbx_seq_one_letter_code
_entity_poly.pdbx_strand_id
1 'polypeptide(L)'
;MTVRLDIGLGEVTVEGESVPRVELRRAEGTEAEDHIPVGTRDGSRLTLTVDGEEVVLDPAKGRLSRHSYRVDVRHAGHAWRLVPDSIPGSRLLRDEQHIGDFSSDGDGHVLVEWREDAEPEPLDAALGYALAAAFGTGAQPWWMLAIEMVGDMTPG
;
A
#
# COMPACT_ATOMS: atom_id res chain seq x y z
N MET A 1 3.95 -3.41 17.33
CA MET A 1 3.16 -2.80 16.23
C MET A 1 2.24 -3.86 15.67
N THR A 2 1.02 -3.48 15.32
CA THR A 2 -0.03 -4.34 14.78
C THR A 2 -0.58 -3.70 13.53
N VAL A 3 -0.80 -4.51 12.49
CA VAL A 3 -1.48 -4.11 11.26
C VAL A 3 -2.79 -4.89 11.19
N ARG A 4 -3.90 -4.18 10.95
CA ARG A 4 -5.23 -4.78 10.78
C ARG A 4 -5.79 -4.30 9.47
N LEU A 5 -6.16 -5.24 8.60
CA LEU A 5 -6.84 -4.98 7.34
C LEU A 5 -8.24 -5.60 7.43
N ASP A 6 -9.26 -4.79 7.16
CA ASP A 6 -10.62 -5.24 6.89
C ASP A 6 -10.96 -4.90 5.44
N ILE A 7 -10.85 -5.91 4.56
CA ILE A 7 -11.12 -5.75 3.12
C ILE A 7 -12.61 -5.38 2.88
N GLY A 8 -13.51 -5.94 3.68
CA GLY A 8 -14.96 -5.73 3.56
C GLY A 8 -15.33 -4.27 3.82
N LEU A 9 -14.80 -3.70 4.90
CA LEU A 9 -14.99 -2.29 5.24
C LEU A 9 -14.07 -1.37 4.43
N GLY A 10 -12.97 -1.88 3.87
CA GLY A 10 -11.96 -1.07 3.20
C GLY A 10 -11.16 -0.24 4.20
N GLU A 11 -10.77 -0.87 5.31
CA GLU A 11 -10.08 -0.20 6.41
C GLU A 11 -8.72 -0.84 6.68
N VAL A 12 -7.71 0.00 6.89
CA VAL A 12 -6.41 -0.41 7.43
C VAL A 12 -6.10 0.40 8.66
N THR A 13 -5.67 -0.28 9.72
CA THR A 13 -5.16 0.35 10.94
C THR A 13 -3.76 -0.17 11.22
N VAL A 14 -2.82 0.75 11.44
CA VAL A 14 -1.49 0.46 11.99
C VAL A 14 -1.36 1.17 13.33
N GLU A 15 -0.96 0.44 14.36
CA GLU A 15 -0.78 1.00 15.70
C GLU A 15 0.29 0.26 16.51
N GLY A 16 0.84 0.91 17.54
CA GLY A 16 1.77 0.29 18.48
C GLY A 16 2.38 1.32 19.43
N GLU A 17 3.05 0.86 20.49
CA GLU A 17 3.61 1.77 21.51
C GLU A 17 4.67 2.74 20.98
N SER A 18 5.36 2.40 19.89
CA SER A 18 6.48 3.17 19.35
C SER A 18 6.22 3.74 17.96
N VAL A 19 4.99 3.70 17.47
CA VAL A 19 4.59 4.24 16.16
C VAL A 19 3.29 5.03 16.28
N PRO A 20 3.11 6.11 15.51
CA PRO A 20 1.82 6.81 15.48
C PRO A 20 0.72 5.88 14.96
N ARG A 21 -0.52 6.15 15.37
CA ARG A 21 -1.68 5.42 14.83
C ARG A 21 -1.95 5.93 13.42
N VAL A 22 -1.97 5.03 12.44
CA VAL A 22 -2.33 5.34 11.07
C VAL A 22 -3.61 4.61 10.71
N GLU A 23 -4.60 5.33 10.20
CA GLU A 23 -5.88 4.76 9.76
C GLU A 23 -6.19 5.20 8.35
N LEU A 24 -6.39 4.23 7.46
CA LEU A 24 -6.87 4.45 6.10
C LEU A 24 -8.27 3.85 5.99
N ARG A 25 -9.23 4.61 5.46
CA ARG A 25 -10.61 4.15 5.26
C ARG A 25 -11.12 4.50 3.88
N ARG A 26 -11.82 3.56 3.25
CA ARG A 26 -12.64 3.78 2.07
C ARG A 26 -13.98 4.40 2.46
N ALA A 27 -14.41 5.41 1.72
CA ALA A 27 -15.69 6.05 1.94
C ALA A 27 -16.85 5.05 1.79
N GLU A 28 -17.83 5.13 2.71
CA GLU A 28 -19.00 4.26 2.71
C GLU A 28 -19.75 4.30 1.36
N GLY A 29 -20.24 3.14 0.92
CA GLY A 29 -20.96 3.00 -0.35
C GLY A 29 -20.06 3.03 -1.60
N THR A 30 -18.74 3.18 -1.46
CA THR A 30 -17.80 3.01 -2.57
C THR A 30 -17.74 1.55 -2.99
N GLU A 31 -18.02 1.28 -4.27
CA GLU A 31 -17.82 -0.05 -4.88
C GLU A 31 -16.36 -0.47 -4.79
N ALA A 32 -16.12 -1.66 -4.25
CA ALA A 32 -14.78 -2.20 -4.07
C ALA A 32 -14.30 -2.93 -5.33
N GLU A 33 -13.07 -2.65 -5.73
CA GLU A 33 -12.32 -3.39 -6.74
C GLU A 33 -11.57 -4.54 -6.05
N ASP A 34 -11.94 -5.79 -6.30
CA ASP A 34 -11.45 -7.00 -5.60
C ASP A 34 -9.92 -7.17 -5.56
N HIS A 35 -9.22 -6.50 -6.48
CA HIS A 35 -7.77 -6.60 -6.65
C HIS A 35 -6.98 -5.52 -5.91
N ILE A 36 -7.67 -4.63 -5.21
CA ILE A 36 -7.09 -3.59 -4.37
C ILE A 36 -7.57 -3.90 -2.95
N PRO A 37 -6.68 -4.16 -1.98
CA PRO A 37 -7.11 -4.59 -0.63
C PRO A 37 -8.02 -3.59 0.09
N VAL A 38 -7.72 -2.28 -0.02
CA VAL A 38 -8.60 -1.20 0.47
C VAL A 38 -9.77 -0.93 -0.49
N GLY A 39 -9.88 -1.67 -1.59
CA GLY A 39 -10.96 -1.69 -2.58
C GLY A 39 -11.03 -0.52 -3.55
N THR A 40 -10.19 0.51 -3.44
CA THR A 40 -10.14 1.54 -4.49
C THR A 40 -8.81 2.27 -4.50
N ARG A 41 -8.45 2.81 -5.67
CA ARG A 41 -7.34 3.76 -5.83
C ARG A 41 -7.82 5.20 -6.07
N ASP A 42 -9.13 5.44 -5.98
CA ASP A 42 -9.66 6.80 -6.06
C ASP A 42 -9.41 7.54 -4.75
N GLY A 43 -8.35 8.36 -4.71
CA GLY A 43 -7.97 9.14 -3.54
C GLY A 43 -9.08 10.04 -2.98
N SER A 44 -10.04 10.49 -3.80
CA SER A 44 -11.19 11.27 -3.31
C SER A 44 -12.21 10.45 -2.51
N ARG A 45 -12.07 9.12 -2.51
CA ARG A 45 -12.89 8.17 -1.75
C ARG A 45 -12.09 7.51 -0.63
N LEU A 46 -10.91 8.02 -0.32
CA LEU A 46 -10.04 7.51 0.73
C LEU A 46 -9.74 8.63 1.71
N THR A 47 -9.74 8.28 2.99
CA THR A 47 -9.28 9.16 4.06
C THR A 47 -8.15 8.46 4.79
N LEU A 48 -6.98 9.09 4.83
CA LEU A 48 -5.83 8.65 5.61
C LEU A 48 -5.68 9.61 6.79
N THR A 49 -5.46 9.08 7.99
CA THR A 49 -5.15 9.86 9.19
C THR A 49 -3.89 9.34 9.88
N VAL A 50 -3.14 10.26 10.49
CA VAL A 50 -2.00 10.00 11.37
C VAL A 50 -2.32 10.64 12.72
N ASP A 51 -2.41 9.84 13.78
CA ASP A 51 -2.88 10.26 15.12
C ASP A 51 -4.19 11.07 15.09
N GLY A 52 -5.08 10.71 14.15
CA GLY A 52 -6.37 11.37 13.94
C GLY A 52 -6.32 12.65 13.09
N GLU A 53 -5.14 13.13 12.69
CA GLU A 53 -4.98 14.23 11.73
C GLU A 53 -5.09 13.71 10.30
N GLU A 54 -5.97 14.29 9.49
CA GLU A 54 -6.10 13.92 8.08
C GLU A 54 -4.86 14.32 7.28
N VAL A 55 -4.37 13.39 6.45
CA VAL A 55 -3.17 13.58 5.65
C VAL A 55 -3.47 13.40 4.17
N VAL A 56 -2.69 14.07 3.34
CA VAL A 56 -2.90 14.03 1.89
C VAL A 56 -2.42 12.70 1.34
N LEU A 57 -3.35 11.94 0.75
CA LEU A 57 -3.10 10.68 0.07
C LEU A 57 -3.43 10.83 -1.43
N ASP A 58 -2.50 10.48 -2.30
CA ASP A 58 -2.65 10.56 -3.76
C ASP A 58 -2.18 9.25 -4.43
N PRO A 59 -3.05 8.22 -4.50
CA PRO A 59 -2.74 7.00 -5.21
C PRO A 59 -2.79 7.25 -6.72
N ALA A 60 -1.73 6.86 -7.43
CA ALA A 60 -1.75 6.90 -8.90
C ALA A 60 -2.75 5.88 -9.48
N LYS A 61 -3.18 6.07 -10.72
CA LYS A 61 -4.34 5.37 -11.31
C LYS A 61 -4.15 3.88 -11.61
N GLY A 62 -2.93 3.34 -11.64
CA GLY A 62 -2.66 1.90 -11.77
C GLY A 62 -3.00 1.25 -13.12
N ARG A 63 -2.79 1.91 -14.27
CA ARG A 63 -3.30 1.43 -15.58
C ARG A 63 -2.27 1.21 -16.70
N LEU A 64 -0.98 1.51 -16.49
CA LEU A 64 -0.02 1.58 -17.59
C LEU A 64 1.30 0.86 -17.30
N SER A 65 2.07 1.40 -16.37
CA SER A 65 3.40 0.92 -16.00
C SER A 65 3.43 0.61 -14.51
N ARG A 66 4.46 -0.12 -14.04
CA ARG A 66 4.65 -0.37 -12.60
C ARG A 66 4.60 0.93 -11.77
N HIS A 67 5.22 1.99 -12.28
CA HIS A 67 5.21 3.32 -11.65
C HIS A 67 3.83 4.00 -11.60
N SER A 68 2.85 3.53 -12.39
CA SER A 68 1.47 4.01 -12.32
C SER A 68 0.71 3.49 -11.10
N TYR A 69 1.28 2.53 -10.37
CA TYR A 69 0.74 1.98 -9.11
C TYR A 69 1.32 2.64 -7.86
N ARG A 70 2.18 3.65 -8.00
CA ARG A 70 2.72 4.39 -6.85
C ARG A 70 1.62 4.99 -5.98
N VAL A 71 1.89 5.16 -4.70
CA VAL A 71 1.02 5.84 -3.75
C VAL A 71 1.84 6.91 -3.05
N ASP A 72 1.42 8.16 -3.21
CA ASP A 72 2.09 9.33 -2.64
C ASP A 72 1.33 9.78 -1.37
N VAL A 73 2.05 10.10 -0.29
CA VAL A 73 1.51 10.69 0.95
C VAL A 73 2.27 11.96 1.29
N ARG A 74 1.60 13.02 1.74
CA ARG A 74 2.24 14.23 2.27
C ARG A 74 1.72 14.54 3.67
N HIS A 75 2.66 14.68 4.62
CA HIS A 75 2.36 14.98 6.02
C HIS A 75 3.57 15.61 6.70
N ALA A 76 3.36 16.47 7.71
CA ALA A 76 4.42 17.07 8.51
C ALA A 76 5.62 17.68 7.73
N GLY A 77 5.38 18.19 6.51
CA GLY A 77 6.42 18.79 5.66
C GLY A 77 7.24 17.79 4.82
N HIS A 78 7.00 16.49 4.95
CA HIS A 78 7.68 15.42 4.22
C HIS A 78 6.73 14.77 3.19
N ALA A 79 7.34 14.14 2.17
CA ALA A 79 6.63 13.37 1.17
C ALA A 79 7.08 11.90 1.18
N TRP A 80 6.13 10.99 1.34
CA TRP A 80 6.34 9.56 1.21
C TRP A 80 5.83 9.07 -0.13
N ARG A 81 6.53 8.07 -0.69
CA ARG A 81 6.09 7.35 -1.88
C ARG A 81 6.34 5.87 -1.71
N LEU A 82 5.27 5.09 -1.73
CA LEU A 82 5.36 3.65 -1.98
C LEU A 82 5.30 3.43 -3.49
N VAL A 83 6.33 2.83 -4.08
CA VAL A 83 6.38 2.62 -5.53
C VAL A 83 6.84 1.21 -5.87
N PRO A 84 6.10 0.47 -6.72
CA PRO A 84 6.55 -0.83 -7.18
C PRO A 84 7.85 -0.76 -7.96
N ASP A 85 8.80 -1.59 -7.59
CA ASP A 85 10.13 -1.69 -8.18
C ASP A 85 10.46 -3.11 -8.66
N SER A 86 9.75 -4.11 -8.16
CA SER A 86 9.89 -5.52 -8.52
C SER A 86 8.54 -6.20 -8.73
N ILE A 87 8.54 -7.54 -8.86
CA ILE A 87 7.31 -8.34 -8.98
C ILE A 87 6.55 -8.37 -7.66
N PRO A 88 7.17 -8.77 -6.53
CA PRO A 88 6.47 -8.80 -5.24
C PRO A 88 6.61 -7.48 -4.47
N GLY A 89 7.64 -6.68 -4.76
CA GLY A 89 8.08 -5.62 -3.87
C GLY A 89 7.65 -4.21 -4.27
N SER A 90 7.72 -3.33 -3.29
CA SER A 90 7.63 -1.89 -3.48
C SER A 90 8.59 -1.20 -2.53
N ARG A 91 9.33 -0.22 -3.04
CA ARG A 91 10.21 0.61 -2.23
C ARG A 91 9.43 1.77 -1.61
N LEU A 92 9.73 2.07 -0.35
CA LEU A 92 9.27 3.27 0.34
C LEU A 92 10.35 4.35 0.25
N LEU A 93 9.97 5.51 -0.28
CA LEU A 93 10.79 6.70 -0.31
C LEU A 93 10.26 7.73 0.69
N ARG A 94 11.14 8.43 1.40
CA ARG A 94 10.85 9.68 2.12
C ARG A 94 11.71 10.78 1.52
N ASP A 95 11.10 11.81 0.97
CA ASP A 95 11.79 12.91 0.26
C ASP A 95 12.84 12.39 -0.72
N GLU A 96 12.44 11.40 -1.53
CA GLU A 96 13.28 10.71 -2.52
C GLU A 96 14.37 9.78 -1.95
N GLN A 97 14.67 9.83 -0.65
CA GLN A 97 15.55 8.88 0.02
C GLN A 97 14.86 7.52 0.16
N HIS A 98 15.56 6.46 -0.25
CA HIS A 98 15.07 5.10 -0.09
C HIS A 98 15.21 4.64 1.37
N ILE A 99 14.08 4.30 2.01
CA ILE A 99 14.03 3.92 3.43
C ILE A 99 13.95 2.40 3.60
N GLY A 100 13.16 1.71 2.77
CA GLY A 100 13.04 0.25 2.85
C GLY A 100 12.18 -0.34 1.75
N ASP A 101 12.30 -1.65 1.60
CA ASP A 101 11.59 -2.46 0.62
C ASP A 101 10.47 -3.24 1.32
N PHE A 102 9.26 -3.18 0.78
CA PHE A 102 8.05 -3.77 1.35
C PHE A 102 7.48 -4.84 0.43
N SER A 103 6.94 -5.91 1.03
CA SER A 103 6.21 -6.96 0.33
C SER A 103 4.91 -7.30 1.08
N SER A 104 3.79 -7.40 0.35
CA SER A 104 2.48 -7.80 0.83
C SER A 104 1.62 -8.28 -0.34
N ASP A 105 0.98 -9.44 -0.16
CA ASP A 105 0.04 -9.99 -1.13
C ASP A 105 -1.38 -9.40 -0.98
N GLY A 106 -1.55 -8.38 -0.13
CA GLY A 106 -2.84 -7.73 0.10
C GLY A 106 -3.75 -8.44 1.09
N ASP A 107 -3.19 -9.34 1.89
CA ASP A 107 -3.85 -10.09 2.98
C ASP A 107 -3.67 -9.43 4.36
N GLY A 108 -3.02 -8.26 4.40
CA GLY A 108 -2.69 -7.53 5.63
C GLY A 108 -1.37 -7.98 6.28
N HIS A 109 -0.73 -9.03 5.77
CA HIS A 109 0.63 -9.40 6.15
C HIS A 109 1.63 -8.59 5.32
N VAL A 110 2.57 -7.94 6.00
CA VAL A 110 3.57 -7.07 5.38
C VAL A 110 4.95 -7.46 5.90
N LEU A 111 5.86 -7.73 4.96
CA LEU A 111 7.28 -7.90 5.21
C LEU A 111 8.01 -6.62 4.83
N VAL A 112 9.05 -6.28 5.58
CA VAL A 112 9.89 -5.12 5.32
C VAL A 112 11.37 -5.48 5.46
N GLU A 113 12.17 -4.96 4.54
CA GLU A 113 13.63 -4.92 4.63
C GLU A 113 14.05 -3.46 4.68
N TRP A 114 14.54 -3.02 5.84
CA TRP A 114 15.03 -1.64 6.00
C TRP A 114 16.40 -1.49 5.38
N ARG A 115 16.65 -0.32 4.78
CA ARG A 115 17.96 0.04 4.24
C ARG A 115 18.97 0.22 5.39
N GLU A 116 20.14 -0.43 5.28
CA GLU A 116 21.23 -0.30 6.26
C GLU A 116 21.77 1.13 6.35
N ASP A 117 21.66 1.89 5.26
CA ASP A 117 22.11 3.28 5.12
C ASP A 117 21.01 4.31 5.36
N ALA A 118 19.80 3.87 5.73
CA ALA A 118 18.73 4.75 6.17
C ALA A 118 18.59 4.74 7.69
N GLU A 119 17.99 5.80 8.23
CA GLU A 119 17.53 5.86 9.62
C GLU A 119 16.00 5.94 9.61
N PRO A 120 15.28 4.78 9.54
CA PRO A 120 13.82 4.80 9.50
C PRO A 120 13.22 5.37 10.77
N GLU A 121 12.29 6.29 10.61
CA GLU A 121 11.52 6.85 11.72
C GLU A 121 10.24 6.04 11.99
N PRO A 122 9.67 6.16 13.19
CA PRO A 122 8.38 5.55 13.53
C PRO A 122 7.26 5.79 12.51
N LEU A 123 7.19 6.99 11.94
CA LEU A 123 6.21 7.36 10.93
C LEU A 123 6.47 6.67 9.58
N ASP A 124 7.73 6.44 9.21
CA ASP A 124 8.08 5.69 8.00
C ASP A 124 7.55 4.26 8.08
N ALA A 125 7.73 3.62 9.24
CA ALA A 125 7.15 2.32 9.52
C ALA A 125 5.62 2.37 9.44
N ALA A 126 4.97 3.26 10.20
CA ALA A 126 3.51 3.30 10.24
C ALA A 126 2.87 3.50 8.86
N LEU A 127 3.41 4.44 8.07
CA LEU A 127 2.94 4.70 6.70
C LEU A 127 3.28 3.56 5.74
N GLY A 128 4.52 3.04 5.76
CA GLY A 128 4.95 1.96 4.88
C GLY A 128 4.07 0.71 5.05
N TYR A 129 3.83 0.30 6.29
CA TYR A 129 2.95 -0.82 6.62
C TYR A 129 1.50 -0.56 6.21
N ALA A 130 0.97 0.64 6.47
CA ALA A 130 -0.41 0.99 6.12
C ALA A 130 -0.62 0.96 4.60
N LEU A 131 0.30 1.57 3.84
CA LEU A 131 0.23 1.64 2.38
C LEU A 131 0.40 0.26 1.73
N ALA A 132 1.36 -0.54 2.19
CA ALA A 132 1.57 -1.89 1.67
C ALA A 132 0.37 -2.80 1.94
N ALA A 133 -0.21 -2.76 3.15
CA ALA A 133 -1.40 -3.54 3.46
C ALA A 133 -2.63 -3.07 2.67
N ALA A 134 -2.79 -1.76 2.48
CA ALA A 134 -3.95 -1.18 1.81
C ALA A 134 -3.98 -1.39 0.30
N PHE A 135 -2.82 -1.30 -0.35
CA PHE A 135 -2.74 -1.32 -1.81
C PHE A 135 -2.09 -2.60 -2.35
N GLY A 136 -1.60 -3.47 -1.47
CA GLY A 136 -0.65 -4.52 -1.85
C GLY A 136 0.69 -3.92 -2.26
N THR A 137 1.63 -4.79 -2.58
CA THR A 137 2.91 -4.39 -3.19
C THR A 137 3.13 -5.10 -4.51
N GLY A 138 4.14 -4.64 -5.23
CA GLY A 138 4.44 -5.16 -6.54
C GLY A 138 3.47 -4.63 -7.59
N ALA A 139 3.64 -5.13 -8.82
CA ALA A 139 2.83 -4.73 -9.95
C ALA A 139 2.35 -5.94 -10.77
N GLN A 140 2.31 -7.12 -10.14
CA GLN A 140 1.63 -8.25 -10.73
C GLN A 140 0.18 -8.20 -10.26
N PRO A 141 -0.75 -7.84 -11.13
CA PRO A 141 -2.11 -8.01 -10.75
C PRO A 141 -2.41 -9.50 -10.92
N TRP A 142 -2.93 -10.13 -9.87
CA TRP A 142 -3.46 -11.50 -9.80
C TRP A 142 -4.06 -12.09 -11.11
N TRP A 143 -4.65 -11.27 -11.99
CA TRP A 143 -5.12 -11.69 -13.33
C TRP A 143 -4.01 -12.12 -14.31
N MET A 144 -2.74 -11.76 -14.13
CA MET A 144 -1.62 -12.33 -14.91
C MET A 144 -1.32 -13.78 -14.53
N LEU A 145 -1.52 -14.18 -13.26
CA LEU A 145 -1.43 -15.59 -12.85
C LEU A 145 -2.63 -16.41 -13.37
N ALA A 146 -3.80 -15.78 -13.53
CA ALA A 146 -4.97 -16.43 -14.11
C ALA A 146 -4.78 -16.77 -15.61
N ILE A 147 -4.00 -15.98 -16.36
CA ILE A 147 -3.69 -16.27 -17.78
C ILE A 147 -2.84 -17.55 -17.91
N GLU A 148 -1.91 -17.80 -16.98
CA GLU A 148 -1.12 -19.04 -16.97
C GLU A 148 -1.97 -20.28 -16.64
N MET A 149 -3.05 -20.13 -15.86
CA MET A 149 -3.94 -21.24 -15.51
C MET A 149 -4.96 -21.59 -16.62
N VAL A 150 -5.34 -20.62 -17.47
CA VAL A 150 -6.22 -20.86 -18.63
C VAL A 150 -5.46 -21.49 -19.81
N GLY A 151 -4.14 -21.32 -19.89
CA GLY A 151 -3.29 -21.91 -20.92
C GLY A 151 -3.16 -23.44 -20.86
N ASP A 152 -3.46 -24.06 -19.72
CA ASP A 152 -3.33 -25.51 -19.50
C ASP A 152 -4.66 -26.28 -19.71
N MET A 153 -5.73 -25.59 -20.12
CA MET A 153 -7.03 -26.17 -20.47
C MET A 153 -7.31 -26.07 -21.98
N THR A 154 -6.36 -26.47 -22.82
CA THR A 154 -6.69 -26.89 -24.20
C THR A 154 -6.73 -28.42 -24.23
N PRO A 155 -7.90 -29.06 -24.42
CA PRO A 155 -7.93 -30.48 -24.73
C PRO A 155 -7.27 -30.67 -26.10
N GLY A 156 -6.21 -31.49 -26.14
CA GLY A 156 -5.71 -32.07 -27.38
C GLY A 156 -6.66 -33.11 -27.96
#